data_AF-A0A2N1YK62-F1
#
_entry.id   AF-A0A2N1YK62-F1
#
_cell.length_a   1.000
_cell.length_b   1.000
_cell.length_c   1.000
_cell.angle_alpha   90.00
_cell.angle_beta   90.00
_cell.angle_gamma   90.00
#
_symmetry.space_group_name_H-M   'P 1'
#
loop_
_entity.id
_entity.type
_entity.pdbx_description
1 polymer ?
#
loop_
_entity_poly.entity_id
_entity_poly.type
_entity_poly.pdbx_seq_one_letter_code
_entity_poly.pdbx_strand_id
1 'polypeptide(L)'
;IFREIRPYSGKGRYVFPSPRTDTRPISDNAVLSALRRMGYEKDEMSGHGFRAMARTILDEVLKVRPDYIEHQLAHTVRDPNGRAYNRTAHLEERRAMMQTWADYLDGLKTREG
;
A
#
# COMPACT_ATOMS: atom_id res chain seq x y z
N ILE A 1 15.03 -8.53 -0.94
CA ILE A 1 13.85 -7.65 -0.79
C ILE A 1 12.50 -8.42 -0.81
N PHE A 2 12.35 -9.63 -1.39
CA PHE A 2 11.06 -10.36 -1.34
C PHE A 2 11.16 -11.83 -0.88
N ARG A 3 11.98 -12.12 0.13
CA ARG A 3 12.26 -13.51 0.53
C ARG A 3 11.03 -14.23 1.09
N GLU A 4 10.24 -13.55 1.91
CA GLU A 4 9.09 -14.15 2.59
C GLU A 4 7.91 -14.41 1.66
N ILE A 5 7.72 -13.59 0.62
CA ILE A 5 6.63 -13.79 -0.35
C ILE A 5 7.02 -14.78 -1.46
N ARG A 6 8.31 -15.08 -1.67
CA ARG A 6 8.78 -16.00 -2.73
C ARG A 6 8.11 -17.39 -2.71
N PRO A 7 7.92 -18.06 -1.56
CA PRO A 7 7.23 -19.36 -1.52
C PRO A 7 5.81 -19.31 -2.09
N TYR A 8 5.12 -18.17 -1.97
CA TYR A 8 3.74 -17.97 -2.42
C TYR A 8 3.64 -17.41 -3.84
N SER A 9 4.62 -16.60 -4.25
CA SER A 9 4.67 -15.96 -5.59
C SER A 9 5.32 -16.85 -6.67
N GLY A 10 6.02 -17.90 -6.26
CA GLY A 10 6.69 -18.83 -7.16
C GLY A 10 7.84 -18.19 -7.92
N LYS A 11 8.07 -18.67 -9.15
CA LYS A 11 9.10 -18.14 -10.07
C LYS A 11 8.53 -17.17 -11.11
N GLY A 12 7.26 -16.77 -10.95
CA GLY A 12 6.53 -15.95 -11.91
C GLY A 12 6.95 -14.48 -11.91
N ARG A 13 6.40 -13.73 -12.87
CA ARG A 13 6.69 -12.29 -13.06
C ARG A 13 6.11 -11.40 -11.95
N TYR A 14 5.02 -11.82 -11.31
CA TYR A 14 4.24 -11.00 -10.39
C TYR A 14 4.55 -11.32 -8.93
N VAL A 15 4.60 -10.29 -8.08
CA VAL A 15 4.73 -10.46 -6.62
C VAL A 15 3.48 -11.10 -6.02
N PHE A 16 2.30 -10.79 -6.58
CA PHE A 16 1.03 -11.40 -6.23
C PHE A 16 0.38 -11.98 -7.49
N PRO A 17 0.75 -13.22 -7.88
CA PRO A 17 0.18 -13.86 -9.06
C PRO A 17 -1.29 -14.26 -8.83
N SER A 18 -2.02 -14.45 -9.92
CA SER A 18 -3.36 -15.02 -9.86
C SER A 18 -3.30 -16.46 -9.35
N PRO A 19 -4.20 -16.90 -8.45
CA PRO A 19 -4.27 -18.31 -8.04
C PRO A 19 -4.57 -19.27 -9.20
N ARG A 20 -5.05 -18.75 -10.34
CA ARG A 20 -5.42 -19.54 -11.52
C ARG A 20 -4.34 -19.57 -12.60
N THR A 21 -3.45 -18.58 -12.64
CA THR A 21 -2.41 -18.46 -13.69
C THR A 21 -1.21 -17.68 -13.13
N ASP A 22 0.01 -18.07 -13.51
CA ASP A 22 1.25 -17.35 -13.17
C ASP A 22 1.57 -16.18 -14.13
N THR A 23 0.82 -16.09 -15.23
CA THR A 23 0.94 -15.07 -16.28
C THR A 23 0.14 -13.81 -16.05
N ARG A 24 -0.65 -13.73 -14.96
CA ARG A 24 -1.46 -12.56 -14.60
C ARG A 24 -1.30 -12.22 -13.12
N PRO A 25 -1.41 -10.93 -12.72
CA PRO A 25 -1.51 -10.57 -11.33
C PRO A 25 -2.87 -11.01 -10.76
N ILE A 26 -2.98 -11.03 -9.43
CA ILE A 26 -4.26 -11.15 -8.74
C ILE A 26 -5.20 -10.01 -9.15
N SER A 27 -6.49 -10.30 -9.29
CA SER A 27 -7.51 -9.29 -9.60
C SER A 27 -8.03 -8.60 -8.34
N ASP A 28 -8.57 -7.39 -8.49
CA ASP A 28 -9.22 -6.66 -7.40
C ASP A 28 -10.31 -7.49 -6.70
N ASN A 29 -11.11 -8.21 -7.49
CA ASN A 29 -12.14 -9.11 -6.95
C ASN A 29 -11.55 -10.25 -6.11
N ALA A 30 -10.35 -10.74 -6.44
CA ALA A 30 -9.71 -11.77 -5.65
C ALA A 30 -9.20 -11.22 -4.30
N VAL A 31 -8.69 -9.98 -4.26
CA VAL A 31 -8.36 -9.28 -3.01
C VAL A 31 -9.61 -9.05 -2.16
N LEU A 32 -10.69 -8.52 -2.75
CA LEU A 32 -11.96 -8.33 -2.04
C LEU A 32 -12.52 -9.64 -1.51
N SER A 33 -12.48 -10.71 -2.31
CA SER A 33 -12.93 -12.04 -1.88
C SER A 33 -12.08 -12.60 -0.73
N ALA A 34 -10.78 -12.30 -0.69
CA ALA A 34 -9.92 -12.69 0.42
C ALA A 34 -10.31 -11.95 1.71
N LEU A 35 -10.61 -10.64 1.63
CA LEU A 35 -11.09 -9.85 2.77
C LEU A 35 -12.39 -10.41 3.34
N ARG A 36 -13.37 -10.75 2.49
CA ARG A 36 -14.64 -11.37 2.93
C ARG A 36 -14.42 -12.70 3.64
N ARG A 37 -13.49 -13.52 3.16
CA ARG A 37 -13.14 -14.80 3.80
C ARG A 37 -12.45 -14.62 5.16
N MET A 38 -11.80 -13.49 5.40
CA MET A 38 -11.21 -13.15 6.70
C MET A 38 -12.21 -12.54 7.68
N GLY A 39 -13.48 -12.40 7.29
CA GLY A 39 -14.56 -11.89 8.15
C GLY A 39 -14.82 -10.39 8.04
N TYR A 40 -14.08 -9.67 7.18
CA TYR A 40 -14.37 -8.26 6.93
C TYR A 40 -15.59 -8.15 6.03
N GLU A 41 -16.65 -7.46 6.47
CA GLU A 41 -17.84 -7.26 5.66
C GLU A 41 -17.70 -6.13 4.63
N LYS A 42 -18.66 -6.03 3.69
CA LYS A 42 -18.57 -5.10 2.54
C LYS A 42 -18.52 -3.64 2.93
N ASP A 43 -19.30 -3.30 3.94
CA ASP A 43 -19.40 -2.00 4.58
C ASP A 43 -18.28 -1.73 5.58
N GLU A 44 -17.64 -2.78 6.11
CA GLU A 44 -16.54 -2.65 7.06
C GLU A 44 -15.22 -2.26 6.38
N MET A 45 -14.80 -3.00 5.34
CA MET A 45 -13.50 -2.76 4.72
C MET A 45 -13.42 -3.16 3.24
N SER A 46 -12.69 -2.33 2.48
CA SER A 46 -12.39 -2.51 1.05
C SER A 46 -10.98 -2.01 0.72
N GLY A 47 -10.49 -2.26 -0.49
CA GLY A 47 -9.21 -1.71 -0.96
C GLY A 47 -9.15 -0.17 -0.89
N HIS A 48 -10.28 0.51 -1.14
CA HIS A 48 -10.37 1.97 -0.96
C HIS A 48 -10.36 2.36 0.52
N GLY A 49 -11.08 1.61 1.36
CA GLY A 49 -11.07 1.80 2.82
C GLY A 49 -9.67 1.72 3.41
N PHE A 50 -8.86 0.74 3.00
CA PHE A 50 -7.46 0.64 3.43
C PHE A 50 -6.62 1.84 3.00
N ARG A 51 -6.84 2.41 1.81
CA ARG A 51 -6.11 3.60 1.35
C ARG A 51 -6.49 4.83 2.17
N ALA A 52 -7.78 5.02 2.46
CA ALA A 52 -8.25 6.12 3.31
C ALA A 52 -7.68 5.99 4.73
N MET A 53 -7.74 4.79 5.31
CA MET A 53 -7.16 4.50 6.63
C MET A 53 -5.65 4.77 6.65
N ALA A 54 -4.90 4.27 5.66
CA ALA A 54 -3.46 4.50 5.58
C ALA A 54 -3.12 5.99 5.47
N ARG A 55 -3.87 6.75 4.65
CA ARG A 55 -3.72 8.22 4.54
C ARG A 55 -3.88 8.90 5.91
N THR A 56 -4.95 8.56 6.62
CA THR A 56 -5.25 9.15 7.94
C THR A 56 -4.18 8.79 8.96
N ILE A 57 -3.75 7.53 9.06
CA ILE A 57 -2.72 7.13 10.03
C ILE A 57 -1.37 7.78 9.69
N LEU A 58 -0.97 7.80 8.42
CA LEU A 58 0.28 8.42 8.00
C LEU A 58 0.33 9.91 8.37
N ASP A 59 -0.78 10.64 8.18
CA ASP A 59 -0.90 12.06 8.51
C ASP A 59 -1.04 12.29 10.03
N GLU A 60 -2.06 11.70 10.64
CA GLU A 60 -2.47 12.06 12.00
C GLU A 60 -1.66 11.36 13.09
N VAL A 61 -1.21 10.13 12.86
CA VAL A 61 -0.48 9.33 13.86
C VAL A 61 1.02 9.43 13.64
N LEU A 62 1.45 9.18 12.41
CA LEU A 62 2.88 9.14 12.07
C LEU A 62 3.45 10.52 11.69
N LYS A 63 2.59 11.54 11.61
CA LYS A 63 2.96 12.94 11.32
C LYS A 63 3.81 13.10 10.06
N VAL A 64 3.54 12.26 9.06
CA VAL A 64 4.22 12.31 7.78
C VAL A 64 3.70 13.50 6.98
N ARG A 65 4.60 14.17 6.27
CA ARG A 65 4.25 15.31 5.44
C ARG A 65 3.20 14.91 4.38
N PRO A 66 2.08 15.63 4.24
CA PRO A 66 0.99 15.22 3.35
C PRO A 66 1.39 15.07 1.88
N ASP A 67 2.32 15.89 1.38
CA ASP A 67 2.85 15.79 0.02
C ASP A 67 3.40 14.39 -0.29
N TYR A 68 4.15 13.77 0.63
CA TYR A 68 4.70 12.42 0.45
C TYR A 68 3.60 11.36 0.40
N ILE A 69 2.57 11.52 1.22
CA ILE A 69 1.42 10.62 1.28
C ILE A 69 0.65 10.69 -0.05
N GLU A 70 0.33 11.89 -0.53
CA GLU A 70 -0.42 12.08 -1.79
C GLU A 70 0.37 11.55 -3.00
N HIS A 71 1.70 11.79 -3.03
CA HIS A 71 2.58 11.21 -4.06
C HIS A 71 2.62 9.68 -4.04
N GLN A 72 2.50 9.04 -2.86
CA GLN A 72 2.46 7.59 -2.74
C GLN A 72 1.10 7.00 -3.09
N LEU A 73 0.01 7.71 -2.79
CA LEU A 73 -1.34 7.28 -3.10
C LEU A 73 -1.74 7.54 -4.56
N ALA A 74 -0.83 8.12 -5.36
CA ALA A 74 -1.02 8.43 -6.77
C ALA A 74 -2.25 9.31 -7.04
N HIS A 75 -2.65 10.12 -6.06
CA HIS A 75 -3.57 11.21 -6.31
C HIS A 75 -2.82 12.21 -7.19
N THR A 76 -3.46 12.62 -8.29
CA THR A 76 -2.88 13.58 -9.22
C THR A 76 -2.65 14.88 -8.46
N VAL A 77 -1.42 15.10 -7.98
CA VAL A 77 -1.03 16.37 -7.38
C VAL A 77 -1.10 17.40 -8.49
N ARG A 78 -2.15 18.23 -8.47
CA ARG A 78 -2.27 19.36 -9.39
C ARG A 78 -1.13 20.30 -9.09
N ASP A 79 -0.12 20.31 -9.95
CA ASP A 79 0.93 21.33 -9.96
C ASP A 79 0.37 22.58 -10.65
N PRO A 80 0.15 23.71 -9.94
CA PRO A 80 -0.31 24.95 -10.55
C PRO A 80 0.75 25.62 -11.45
N ASN A 81 2.01 25.18 -11.38
CA ASN A 81 3.16 25.92 -11.92
C ASN A 81 3.93 25.22 -13.04
N GLY A 82 3.40 24.13 -13.61
CA GLY A 82 3.75 23.64 -14.94
C GLY A 82 5.20 23.17 -15.14
N ARG A 83 5.41 21.85 -15.25
CA ARG A 83 6.57 21.15 -15.88
C ARG A 83 8.00 21.48 -15.40
N ALA A 84 8.24 22.54 -14.63
CA ALA A 84 9.57 22.92 -14.12
C ALA A 84 9.86 22.36 -12.72
N TYR A 85 8.84 21.89 -11.98
CA TYR A 85 8.96 21.32 -10.63
C TYR A 85 9.02 19.79 -10.59
N ASN A 86 9.51 19.15 -11.67
CA ASN A 86 9.79 17.72 -11.70
C ASN A 86 10.99 17.30 -10.82
N ARG A 87 11.31 18.09 -9.78
CA ARG A 87 12.56 18.03 -9.02
C ARG A 87 12.50 17.19 -7.75
N THR A 88 11.34 16.78 -7.27
CA THR A 88 11.31 15.85 -6.15
C THR A 88 10.09 14.94 -6.24
N ALA A 89 10.22 13.81 -6.92
CA ALA A 89 9.33 12.66 -6.72
C ALA A 89 9.39 12.12 -5.27
N HIS A 90 10.22 12.75 -4.41
CA HIS A 90 10.45 12.49 -2.99
C HIS A 90 10.71 11.02 -2.73
N LEU A 91 11.49 10.36 -3.60
CA LEU A 91 11.62 8.91 -3.58
C LEU A 91 12.32 8.41 -2.31
N GLU A 92 13.34 9.13 -1.82
CA GLU A 92 14.04 8.77 -0.60
C GLU A 92 13.15 9.00 0.63
N GLU A 93 12.43 10.11 0.69
CA GLU A 93 11.51 10.41 1.78
C GLU A 93 10.30 9.47 1.77
N ARG A 94 9.78 9.11 0.59
CA ARG A 94 8.71 8.11 0.46
C ARG A 94 9.19 6.72 0.82
N ARG A 95 10.45 6.36 0.51
CA ARG A 95 11.05 5.12 0.98
C ARG A 95 11.10 5.09 2.50
N ALA A 96 11.59 6.16 3.13
CA ALA A 96 11.64 6.29 4.58
C ALA A 96 10.23 6.21 5.19
N MET A 97 9.25 6.93 4.63
CA MET A 97 7.84 6.86 5.03
C MET A 97 7.30 5.43 4.97
N MET A 98 7.55 4.70 3.88
CA MET A 98 7.07 3.33 3.75
C MET A 98 7.75 2.36 4.73
N GLN A 99 8.98 2.65 5.17
CA GLN A 99 9.63 1.89 6.23
C GLN A 99 8.97 2.19 7.59
N THR A 100 8.77 3.47 7.94
CA THR A 100 8.06 3.85 9.16
C THR A 100 6.65 3.25 9.23
N TRP A 101 5.96 3.22 8.08
CA TRP A 101 4.66 2.56 7.96
C TRP A 101 4.74 1.06 8.27
N ALA A 102 5.73 0.35 7.70
CA ALA A 102 5.93 -1.07 7.96
C ALA A 102 6.22 -1.33 9.44
N ASP A 103 7.14 -0.55 10.04
CA ASP A 103 7.52 -0.68 11.45
C ASP A 103 6.32 -0.42 12.38
N TYR A 104 5.44 0.53 12.03
CA TYR A 104 4.20 0.79 12.75
C TYR A 104 3.26 -0.43 12.74
N LEU A 105 3.05 -1.04 11.57
CA LEU A 105 2.20 -2.23 11.43
C LEU A 105 2.76 -3.43 12.19
N ASP A 106 4.08 -3.65 12.14
CA ASP A 106 4.74 -4.70 12.92
C ASP A 106 4.61 -4.46 14.43
N GLY A 107 4.68 -3.19 14.85
CA GLY A 107 4.42 -2.76 16.21
C GLY A 107 2.98 -3.06 16.67
N LEU A 108 1.97 -2.88 15.81
CA LEU A 108 0.59 -3.26 16.14
C LEU A 108 0.45 -4.78 16.27
N LYS A 109 0.98 -5.53 15.30
CA LYS A 109 0.91 -6.99 15.29
C LYS A 109 1.53 -7.63 16.53
N THR A 110 2.62 -7.06 17.04
CA THR A 110 3.32 -7.58 18.24
C THR A 110 2.65 -7.20 19.56
N ARG A 111 1.80 -6.16 19.58
CA ARG A 111 1.07 -5.71 20.79
C ARG A 111 -0.24 -6.45 21.03
N GLU A 112 -0.77 -7.11 20.01
CA GLU A 112 -2.01 -7.89 20.06
C GLU A 112 -1.79 -9.40 20.32
N GLY A 113 -0.56 -9.80 20.69
CA GLY A 113 -0.20 -11.17 21.10
C GLY A 113 0.28 -11.23 22.54
#